data_AF-A0A0U5AX41-F1
#
_entry.id   AF-A0A0U5AX41-F1
#
_cell.length_a   1.000
_cell.length_b   1.000
_cell.length_c   1.000
_cell.angle_alpha   90.00
_cell.angle_beta   90.00
_cell.angle_gamma   90.00
#
_symmetry.space_group_name_H-M   'P 1'
#
loop_
_entity.id
_entity.type
_entity.pdbx_description
1 polymer ?
#
loop_
_entity_poly.entity_id
_entity_poly.type
_entity_poly.pdbx_seq_one_letter_code
_entity_poly.pdbx_strand_id
1 'polypeptide(L)'
;MYISRKICSAGYSYRICESFFEAPFYKSRILFDLGISPQKYITYYSDVSFSIDLEDELARSGCITDQFELEELFLRFLTPEAQRWVIFSQNRRATRKTSTHQSFQINEFHWFDRIRLITLKLDHREPQRVVNRKFPFFSKLLNKSRDEIENLLWDMEDRLNFREKSRYINAIFGLQRATSLEERDNIFLKTLCEIAKDTTYYLDLSETEVLKNYLSRYVWFYFDAITWRRAPRIYQHMEVSLYQELAFYLGVSVEVLINSSKKEVLKIFRQKIFEIHPDRGGSHEEFVKVRKLMEDFIKLRF
;
A
#
# COMPACT_ATOMS: atom_id res chain seq x y z
N MET A 1 -5.71 -8.33 -22.64
CA MET A 1 -6.85 -8.07 -21.73
C MET A 1 -6.35 -7.77 -20.33
N TYR A 2 -7.18 -7.19 -19.48
CA TYR A 2 -6.91 -6.98 -18.05
C TYR A 2 -8.23 -6.91 -17.26
N ILE A 3 -8.17 -7.08 -15.94
CA ILE A 3 -9.32 -6.89 -15.06
C ILE A 3 -9.29 -5.47 -14.50
N SER A 4 -10.29 -4.68 -14.91
CA SER A 4 -10.56 -3.35 -14.35
C SER A 4 -11.37 -3.48 -13.07
N ARG A 5 -11.01 -2.74 -12.02
CA ARG A 5 -11.82 -2.58 -10.82
C ARG A 5 -12.32 -1.14 -10.67
N LYS A 6 -13.60 -0.98 -10.35
CA LYS A 6 -14.25 0.32 -10.12
C LYS A 6 -14.88 0.37 -8.74
N ILE A 7 -14.73 1.51 -8.07
CA ILE A 7 -15.32 1.75 -6.75
C ILE A 7 -16.85 1.85 -6.90
N CYS A 8 -17.58 1.11 -6.07
CA CYS A 8 -19.04 1.12 -5.98
C CYS A 8 -19.46 1.18 -4.50
N SER A 9 -20.74 1.42 -4.22
CA SER A 9 -21.26 1.48 -2.84
C SER A 9 -21.04 0.17 -2.06
N ALA A 10 -21.07 -0.97 -2.75
CA ALA A 10 -20.85 -2.30 -2.18
C ALA A 10 -19.36 -2.72 -2.17
N GLY A 11 -18.41 -1.82 -2.42
CA GLY A 11 -16.97 -2.10 -2.50
C GLY A 11 -16.43 -1.92 -3.91
N TYR A 12 -16.07 -3.01 -4.59
CA TYR A 12 -15.55 -2.99 -5.96
C TYR A 12 -16.45 -3.77 -6.92
N SER A 13 -16.62 -3.23 -8.13
CA SER A 13 -17.10 -3.99 -9.29
C SER A 13 -15.95 -4.25 -10.24
N TYR A 14 -15.94 -5.42 -10.87
CA TYR A 14 -14.86 -5.89 -11.71
C TYR A 14 -15.35 -6.13 -13.14
N ARG A 15 -14.50 -5.82 -14.12
CA ARG A 15 -14.80 -6.01 -15.54
C ARG A 15 -13.57 -6.52 -16.26
N ILE A 16 -13.76 -7.37 -17.26
CA ILE A 16 -12.69 -7.70 -18.21
C ILE A 16 -12.70 -6.62 -19.29
N CYS A 17 -11.56 -5.99 -19.47
CA CYS A 17 -11.36 -4.92 -20.43
C CYS A 17 -10.18 -5.22 -21.36
N GLU A 18 -10.14 -4.49 -22.45
CA GLU A 18 -9.04 -4.50 -23.41
C GLU A 18 -8.63 -3.09 -23.77
N SER A 19 -7.32 -2.85 -23.82
CA SER A 19 -6.76 -1.62 -24.37
C SER A 19 -6.69 -1.71 -25.88
N PHE A 20 -7.24 -0.71 -26.57
CA PHE A 20 -7.16 -0.59 -28.02
C PHE A 20 -6.68 0.80 -28.39
N PHE A 21 -5.96 0.92 -29.51
CA PHE A 21 -5.46 2.21 -29.98
C PHE A 21 -6.52 2.94 -30.78
N GLU A 22 -6.89 4.14 -30.33
CA GLU A 22 -7.72 5.07 -31.07
C GLU A 22 -7.07 6.45 -30.99
N ALA A 23 -6.45 6.87 -32.08
CA ALA A 23 -5.55 8.02 -32.09
C ALA A 23 -6.20 9.26 -31.43
N PRO A 24 -5.46 9.97 -30.55
CA PRO A 24 -4.03 9.81 -30.26
C PRO A 24 -3.70 8.86 -29.08
N PHE A 25 -4.68 8.24 -28.43
CA PHE A 25 -4.49 7.53 -27.16
C PHE A 25 -4.90 6.06 -27.21
N TYR A 26 -4.46 5.29 -26.21
CA TYR A 26 -5.02 3.98 -25.95
C TYR A 26 -6.27 4.13 -25.07
N LYS A 27 -7.40 3.64 -25.58
CA LYS A 27 -8.68 3.61 -24.88
C LYS A 27 -8.96 2.22 -24.32
N SER A 28 -9.91 2.16 -23.40
CA SER A 28 -10.36 0.90 -22.81
C SER A 28 -11.77 0.56 -23.29
N ARG A 29 -11.97 -0.68 -23.74
CA ARG A 29 -13.30 -1.24 -24.01
C ARG A 29 -13.60 -2.36 -23.04
N ILE A 30 -14.88 -2.45 -22.64
CA ILE A 30 -15.37 -3.52 -21.78
C ILE A 30 -15.69 -4.73 -22.67
N LEU A 31 -15.12 -5.88 -22.33
CA LEU A 31 -15.41 -7.15 -22.99
C LEU A 31 -16.47 -7.93 -22.22
N PHE A 32 -16.39 -7.90 -20.89
CA PHE A 32 -17.28 -8.69 -20.03
C PHE A 32 -17.41 -8.07 -18.64
N ASP A 33 -18.59 -8.15 -18.02
CA ASP A 33 -18.82 -7.66 -16.65
C ASP A 33 -18.77 -8.82 -15.65
N LEU A 34 -17.79 -8.78 -14.74
CA LEU A 34 -17.60 -9.81 -13.72
C LEU A 34 -18.47 -9.56 -12.48
N GLY A 35 -19.00 -8.35 -12.32
CA GLY A 35 -19.74 -7.93 -11.13
C GLY A 35 -18.84 -7.80 -9.90
N ILE A 36 -19.41 -8.05 -8.71
CA ILE A 36 -18.74 -7.80 -7.42
C ILE A 36 -17.88 -9.00 -6.97
N SER A 37 -18.19 -10.20 -7.45
CA SER A 37 -17.57 -11.44 -6.98
C SER A 37 -16.97 -12.25 -8.13
N PRO A 38 -15.76 -11.89 -8.64
CA PRO A 38 -15.07 -12.63 -9.69
C PRO A 38 -14.79 -14.09 -9.33
N GLN A 39 -14.72 -14.42 -8.03
CA GLN A 39 -14.47 -15.78 -7.56
C GLN A 39 -15.53 -16.79 -8.03
N LYS A 40 -16.74 -16.32 -8.36
CA LYS A 40 -17.83 -17.21 -8.83
C LYS A 40 -17.51 -17.90 -10.17
N TYR A 41 -16.55 -17.37 -10.93
CA TYR A 41 -16.10 -17.93 -12.20
C TYR A 41 -14.93 -18.90 -12.04
N ILE A 42 -14.52 -19.21 -10.80
CA ILE A 42 -13.37 -20.08 -10.51
C ILE A 42 -13.89 -21.37 -9.90
N THR A 43 -13.68 -22.48 -10.61
CA THR A 43 -14.07 -23.81 -10.16
C THR A 43 -12.83 -24.58 -9.69
N TYR A 44 -12.75 -24.88 -8.39
CA TYR A 44 -11.62 -25.62 -7.81
C TYR A 44 -11.91 -27.12 -7.76
N TYR A 45 -11.02 -27.92 -8.33
CA TYR A 45 -11.03 -29.38 -8.20
C TYR A 45 -10.13 -29.86 -7.06
N SER A 46 -9.13 -29.05 -6.70
CA SER A 46 -8.24 -29.23 -5.54
C SER A 46 -7.65 -27.88 -5.13
N ASP A 47 -6.75 -27.85 -4.15
CA ASP A 47 -6.05 -26.63 -3.71
C ASP A 47 -5.23 -25.95 -4.81
N VAL A 48 -4.85 -26.72 -5.84
CA VAL A 48 -3.91 -26.31 -6.90
C VAL A 48 -4.54 -26.41 -8.29
N SER A 49 -5.45 -27.34 -8.51
CA SER A 49 -6.14 -27.52 -9.79
C SER A 49 -7.48 -26.81 -9.79
N PHE A 50 -7.66 -25.93 -10.75
CA PHE A 50 -8.87 -25.13 -10.92
C PHE A 50 -9.06 -24.80 -12.41
N SER A 51 -10.29 -24.47 -12.80
CA SER A 51 -10.64 -23.90 -14.10
C SER A 51 -11.30 -22.52 -13.93
N ILE A 52 -11.28 -21.72 -14.99
CA ILE A 52 -11.96 -20.43 -15.04
C ILE A 52 -13.03 -20.52 -16.13
N ASP A 53 -14.29 -20.47 -15.71
CA ASP A 53 -15.42 -20.81 -16.56
C ASP A 53 -15.89 -19.56 -17.34
N LEU A 54 -15.02 -19.04 -18.21
CA LEU A 54 -15.26 -17.81 -19.00
C LEU A 54 -14.84 -17.90 -20.47
N GLU A 55 -14.12 -18.95 -20.89
CA GLU A 55 -13.63 -19.07 -22.27
C GLU A 55 -14.76 -18.98 -23.31
N ASP A 56 -15.85 -19.73 -23.09
CA ASP A 56 -17.00 -19.73 -24.00
C ASP A 56 -17.73 -18.38 -24.06
N GLU A 57 -17.83 -17.68 -22.93
CA GLU A 57 -18.51 -16.39 -22.85
C GLU A 57 -17.69 -15.29 -23.54
N LEU A 58 -16.36 -15.33 -23.41
CA LEU A 58 -15.45 -14.43 -24.09
C LEU A 58 -15.34 -14.75 -25.60
N ALA A 59 -15.38 -16.03 -25.98
CA ALA A 59 -15.41 -16.42 -27.38
C ALA A 59 -16.65 -15.88 -28.10
N ARG A 60 -17.83 -15.88 -27.44
CA ARG A 60 -19.06 -15.27 -27.98
C ARG A 60 -18.95 -13.76 -28.18
N SER A 61 -18.15 -13.06 -27.38
CA SER A 61 -17.88 -11.62 -27.56
C SER A 61 -16.74 -11.34 -28.54
N GLY A 62 -16.22 -12.38 -29.22
CA GLY A 62 -15.17 -12.26 -30.23
C GLY A 62 -13.76 -12.18 -29.65
N CYS A 63 -13.57 -12.50 -28.36
CA CYS A 63 -12.27 -12.52 -27.72
C CYS A 63 -11.80 -13.97 -27.57
N ILE A 64 -10.72 -14.31 -28.29
CA ILE A 64 -10.11 -15.64 -28.20
C ILE A 64 -9.08 -15.59 -27.07
N THR A 65 -9.28 -16.44 -26.05
CA THR A 65 -8.43 -16.50 -24.86
C THR A 65 -8.09 -17.96 -24.56
N ASP A 66 -7.02 -18.20 -23.81
CA ASP A 66 -6.72 -19.53 -23.26
C ASP A 66 -6.81 -19.54 -21.73
N GLN A 67 -6.94 -20.74 -21.15
CA GLN A 67 -7.01 -20.93 -19.71
C GLN A 67 -5.79 -20.33 -18.99
N PHE A 68 -4.62 -20.32 -19.62
CA PHE A 68 -3.41 -19.76 -19.03
C PHE A 68 -3.43 -18.23 -18.90
N GLU A 69 -4.00 -17.54 -19.89
CA GLU A 69 -4.23 -16.09 -19.86
C GLU A 69 -5.28 -15.75 -18.82
N LEU A 70 -6.36 -16.54 -18.73
CA LEU A 70 -7.37 -16.39 -17.69
C LEU A 70 -6.77 -16.59 -16.30
N GLU A 71 -5.92 -17.60 -16.09
CA GLU A 71 -5.19 -17.83 -14.84
C GLU A 71 -4.34 -16.62 -14.43
N GLU A 72 -3.65 -16.00 -15.39
CA GLU A 72 -2.86 -14.79 -15.14
C GLU A 72 -3.74 -13.58 -14.78
N LEU A 73 -4.86 -13.41 -15.48
CA LEU A 73 -5.82 -12.33 -15.21
C LEU A 73 -6.47 -12.47 -13.84
N PHE A 74 -6.88 -13.68 -13.48
CA PHE A 74 -7.57 -13.97 -12.21
C PHE A 74 -6.63 -14.17 -11.05
N LEU A 75 -5.32 -14.04 -11.24
CA LEU A 75 -4.29 -14.31 -10.23
C LEU A 75 -4.62 -13.70 -8.86
N ARG A 76 -5.15 -12.47 -8.82
CA ARG A 76 -5.48 -11.77 -7.57
C ARG A 76 -6.66 -12.37 -6.79
N PHE A 77 -7.51 -13.17 -7.43
CA PHE A 77 -8.70 -13.79 -6.84
C PHE A 77 -8.50 -15.25 -6.47
N LEU A 78 -7.35 -15.84 -6.86
CA LEU A 78 -7.02 -17.23 -6.59
C LEU A 78 -6.63 -17.45 -5.12
N THR A 79 -6.77 -18.68 -4.64
CA THR A 79 -6.23 -19.11 -3.34
C THR A 79 -4.70 -19.01 -3.32
N PRO A 80 -4.06 -18.82 -2.14
CA PRO A 80 -2.60 -18.70 -2.05
C PRO A 80 -1.85 -19.87 -2.70
N GLU A 81 -2.37 -21.09 -2.59
CA GLU A 81 -1.85 -22.31 -3.19
C GLU A 81 -1.87 -22.24 -4.72
N ALA A 82 -3.03 -21.91 -5.30
CA ALA A 82 -3.20 -21.72 -6.73
C ALA A 82 -2.34 -20.57 -7.28
N GLN A 83 -2.26 -19.43 -6.56
CA GLN A 83 -1.39 -18.30 -6.92
C GLN A 83 0.07 -18.72 -7.06
N ARG A 84 0.58 -19.50 -6.11
CA ARG A 84 1.97 -20.00 -6.15
C ARG A 84 2.22 -20.82 -7.42
N TRP A 85 1.26 -21.66 -7.82
CA TRP A 85 1.39 -22.45 -9.03
C TRP A 85 1.40 -21.58 -10.28
N VAL A 86 0.43 -20.67 -10.43
CA VAL A 86 0.35 -19.78 -11.59
C VAL A 86 1.64 -18.96 -11.73
N ILE A 87 2.14 -18.38 -10.64
CA ILE A 87 3.43 -17.63 -10.65
C ILE A 87 4.60 -18.53 -11.05
N PHE A 88 4.66 -19.75 -10.53
CA PHE A 88 5.69 -20.72 -10.90
C PHE A 88 5.66 -21.05 -12.39
N SER A 89 4.46 -21.24 -12.94
CA SER A 89 4.23 -21.48 -14.37
C SER A 89 4.71 -20.32 -15.23
N GLN A 90 4.42 -19.08 -14.81
CA GLN A 90 4.79 -17.87 -15.51
C GLN A 90 6.30 -17.73 -15.56
N ASN A 91 6.99 -17.99 -14.45
CA ASN A 91 8.45 -17.93 -14.40
C ASN A 91 9.12 -18.94 -15.34
N ARG A 92 8.60 -20.18 -15.41
CA ARG A 92 9.09 -21.20 -16.36
C ARG A 92 8.84 -20.82 -17.82
N ARG A 93 7.74 -20.12 -18.09
CA ARG A 93 7.41 -19.63 -19.44
C ARG A 93 8.24 -18.39 -19.82
N ALA A 94 8.50 -17.50 -18.87
CA ALA A 94 9.31 -16.29 -19.07
C ALA A 94 10.75 -16.62 -19.49
N THR A 95 11.35 -17.70 -18.98
CA THR A 95 12.68 -18.17 -19.41
C THR A 95 12.74 -18.58 -20.88
N ARG A 96 11.60 -18.79 -21.57
CA ARG A 96 11.55 -19.20 -22.98
C ARG A 96 11.23 -18.07 -23.96
N LYS A 97 10.71 -16.93 -23.48
CA LYS A 97 10.49 -15.76 -24.35
C LYS A 97 11.79 -14.96 -24.40
N THR A 98 12.56 -15.11 -25.47
CA THR A 98 13.58 -14.12 -25.85
C THR A 98 12.89 -12.77 -25.90
N SER A 99 13.21 -11.92 -24.92
CA SER A 99 12.61 -10.59 -24.76
C SER A 99 12.80 -9.80 -26.04
N THR A 100 11.76 -9.74 -26.88
CA THR A 100 11.61 -8.66 -27.86
C THR A 100 11.40 -7.40 -27.05
N HIS A 101 12.50 -6.80 -26.60
CA HIS A 101 12.46 -5.48 -25.97
C HIS A 101 11.95 -4.50 -27.03
N GLN A 102 10.65 -4.23 -26.99
CA GLN A 102 10.09 -3.11 -27.74
C GLN A 102 10.86 -1.86 -27.31
N SER A 103 11.50 -1.21 -28.27
CA SER A 103 12.21 0.03 -28.04
C SER A 103 11.20 1.09 -27.64
N PHE A 104 11.43 1.76 -26.51
CA PHE A 104 10.59 2.85 -26.03
C PHE A 104 11.42 4.07 -25.67
N GLN A 105 10.79 5.24 -25.74
CA GLN A 105 11.31 6.46 -25.17
C GLN A 105 10.69 6.73 -23.79
N ILE A 106 11.49 7.27 -22.88
CA ILE A 106 11.05 7.54 -21.51
C ILE A 106 9.89 8.53 -21.47
N ASN A 107 9.85 9.45 -22.44
CA ASN A 107 8.86 10.51 -22.52
C ASN A 107 7.48 10.00 -22.96
N GLU A 108 7.36 8.75 -23.41
CA GLU A 108 6.07 8.10 -23.69
C GLU A 108 5.29 7.81 -22.42
N PHE A 109 5.96 7.78 -21.26
CA PHE A 109 5.33 7.49 -19.97
C PHE A 109 5.25 8.72 -19.10
N HIS A 110 4.08 8.92 -18.49
CA HIS A 110 3.87 9.93 -17.49
C HIS A 110 4.89 9.78 -16.35
N TRP A 111 5.44 10.88 -15.86
CA TRP A 111 6.49 10.87 -14.84
C TRP A 111 6.03 10.18 -13.55
N PHE A 112 4.74 10.32 -13.20
CA PHE A 112 4.16 9.68 -12.03
C PHE A 112 4.12 8.16 -12.16
N ASP A 113 3.79 7.62 -13.35
CA ASP A 113 3.80 6.17 -13.59
C ASP A 113 5.21 5.60 -13.44
N ARG A 114 6.20 6.32 -13.96
CA ARG A 114 7.62 5.96 -13.83
C ARG A 114 8.05 5.90 -12.37
N ILE A 115 7.73 6.93 -11.59
CA ILE A 115 8.04 7.00 -10.16
C ILE A 115 7.37 5.87 -9.38
N ARG A 116 6.11 5.57 -9.67
CA ARG A 116 5.37 4.48 -9.03
C ARG A 116 6.03 3.14 -9.31
N LEU A 117 6.33 2.83 -10.58
CA LEU A 117 7.01 1.59 -10.94
C LEU A 117 8.41 1.47 -10.35
N ILE A 118 9.21 2.53 -10.37
CA ILE A 118 10.54 2.53 -9.75
C ILE A 118 10.42 2.18 -8.27
N THR A 119 9.51 2.82 -7.56
CA THR A 119 9.31 2.55 -6.12
C THR A 119 8.83 1.12 -5.89
N LEU A 120 7.87 0.63 -6.66
CA LEU A 120 7.31 -0.73 -6.50
C LEU A 120 8.29 -1.84 -6.88
N LYS A 121 9.18 -1.61 -7.86
CA LYS A 121 10.13 -2.63 -8.32
C LYS A 121 11.45 -2.60 -7.58
N LEU A 122 11.92 -1.43 -7.15
CA LEU A 122 13.25 -1.24 -6.58
C LEU A 122 13.23 -0.80 -5.11
N ASP A 123 12.05 -0.59 -4.51
CA ASP A 123 11.89 -0.05 -3.14
C ASP A 123 12.70 1.24 -2.92
N HIS A 124 12.80 2.06 -3.98
CA HIS A 124 13.66 3.23 -4.02
C HIS A 124 13.04 4.37 -3.19
N ARG A 125 13.79 4.94 -2.24
CA ARG A 125 13.29 6.02 -1.36
C ARG A 125 13.09 7.35 -2.08
N GLU A 126 13.98 7.70 -3.01
CA GLU A 126 13.92 8.96 -3.77
C GLU A 126 13.87 8.71 -5.29
N PRO A 127 12.78 8.10 -5.80
CA PRO A 127 12.67 7.67 -7.20
C PRO A 127 12.83 8.83 -8.20
N GLN A 128 12.54 10.06 -7.77
CA GLN A 128 12.71 11.29 -8.54
C GLN A 128 14.13 11.46 -9.10
N ARG A 129 15.17 10.99 -8.39
CA ARG A 129 16.58 11.12 -8.84
C ARG A 129 16.92 10.23 -10.03
N VAL A 130 16.13 9.18 -10.26
CA VAL A 130 16.38 8.15 -11.28
C VAL A 130 15.23 8.03 -12.30
N VAL A 131 14.25 8.93 -12.26
CA VAL A 131 13.04 8.89 -13.10
C VAL A 131 13.33 8.94 -14.60
N ASN A 132 14.47 9.51 -15.00
CA ASN A 132 14.92 9.63 -16.39
C ASN A 132 15.87 8.51 -16.81
N ARG A 133 16.09 7.48 -15.97
CA ARG A 133 16.85 6.30 -16.38
C ARG A 133 15.95 5.33 -17.14
N LYS A 134 16.50 4.67 -18.18
CA LYS A 134 15.79 3.63 -18.95
C LYS A 134 15.79 2.32 -18.16
N PHE A 135 14.64 1.95 -17.59
CA PHE A 135 14.47 0.65 -16.93
C PHE A 135 13.67 -0.33 -17.79
N PRO A 136 14.10 -1.59 -17.95
CA PRO A 136 13.41 -2.56 -18.81
C PRO A 136 11.93 -2.78 -18.46
N PHE A 137 11.57 -2.68 -17.17
CA PHE A 137 10.21 -2.90 -16.70
C PHE A 137 9.21 -1.81 -17.13
N PHE A 138 9.66 -0.67 -17.66
CA PHE A 138 8.77 0.34 -18.25
C PHE A 138 8.08 -0.13 -19.52
N SER A 139 8.67 -1.10 -20.23
CA SER A 139 8.03 -1.74 -21.39
C SER A 139 6.65 -2.32 -21.05
N LYS A 140 6.38 -2.65 -19.78
CA LYS A 140 5.06 -3.11 -19.32
C LYS A 140 3.97 -2.04 -19.40
N LEU A 141 4.30 -0.77 -19.59
CA LEU A 141 3.33 0.32 -19.76
C LEU A 141 3.02 0.62 -21.23
N LEU A 142 3.79 0.05 -22.16
CA LEU A 142 3.60 0.30 -23.58
C LEU A 142 2.26 -0.22 -24.08
N ASN A 143 1.63 0.57 -24.95
CA ASN A 143 0.39 0.21 -25.63
C ASN A 143 -0.76 -0.12 -24.68
N LYS A 144 -0.86 0.63 -23.57
CA LYS A 144 -1.89 0.46 -22.54
C LYS A 144 -2.70 1.72 -22.35
N SER A 145 -3.99 1.53 -22.12
CA SER A 145 -4.89 2.60 -21.71
C SER A 145 -4.61 3.05 -20.28
N ARG A 146 -5.08 4.26 -19.91
CA ARG A 146 -4.97 4.77 -18.53
C ARG A 146 -5.54 3.80 -17.50
N ASP A 147 -6.67 3.18 -17.80
CA ASP A 147 -7.34 2.22 -16.92
C ASP A 147 -6.49 0.94 -16.74
N GLU A 148 -5.88 0.43 -17.81
CA GLU A 148 -5.00 -0.74 -17.69
C GLU A 148 -3.73 -0.44 -16.88
N ILE A 149 -3.11 0.73 -17.10
CA ILE A 149 -1.92 1.15 -16.34
C ILE A 149 -2.27 1.27 -14.85
N GLU A 150 -3.40 1.88 -14.52
CA GLU A 150 -3.84 1.98 -13.13
C GLU A 150 -4.07 0.59 -12.53
N ASN A 151 -4.84 -0.28 -13.18
CA ASN A 151 -5.10 -1.62 -12.66
C ASN A 151 -3.83 -2.48 -12.49
N LEU A 152 -2.83 -2.29 -13.36
CA LEU A 152 -1.52 -2.91 -13.22
C LEU A 152 -0.78 -2.42 -11.96
N LEU A 153 -0.73 -1.10 -11.75
CA LEU A 153 -0.08 -0.51 -10.57
C LEU A 153 -0.80 -0.87 -9.28
N TRP A 154 -2.13 -0.90 -9.36
CA TRP A 154 -3.06 -1.32 -8.32
C TRP A 154 -2.72 -2.73 -7.81
N ASP A 155 -2.48 -3.68 -8.71
CA ASP A 155 -2.08 -5.05 -8.35
C ASP A 155 -0.72 -5.13 -7.67
N MET A 156 0.18 -4.22 -8.03
CA MET A 156 1.51 -4.16 -7.42
C MET A 156 1.44 -3.52 -6.02
N GLU A 157 0.61 -2.51 -5.83
CA GLU A 157 0.44 -1.80 -4.55
C GLU A 157 -0.34 -2.62 -3.52
N ASP A 158 -1.29 -3.44 -3.96
CA ASP A 158 -2.08 -4.30 -3.07
C ASP A 158 -1.19 -5.33 -2.35
N ARG A 159 -0.09 -5.75 -2.98
CA ARG A 159 0.89 -6.69 -2.40
C ARG A 159 1.76 -6.06 -1.31
N LEU A 160 1.78 -4.74 -1.20
CA LEU A 160 2.59 -4.05 -0.20
C LEU A 160 1.97 -4.22 1.19
N ASN A 161 2.80 -4.56 2.18
CA ASN A 161 2.39 -4.50 3.58
C ASN A 161 2.22 -3.04 4.05
N PHE A 162 1.68 -2.86 5.25
CA PHE A 162 1.44 -1.53 5.81
C PHE A 162 2.67 -0.60 5.82
N ARG A 163 3.83 -1.10 6.25
CA ARG A 163 5.07 -0.31 6.32
C ARG A 163 5.58 0.03 4.93
N GLU A 164 5.49 -0.90 3.99
CA GLU A 164 5.81 -0.67 2.58
C GLU A 164 4.89 0.35 1.94
N LYS A 165 3.57 0.31 2.20
CA LYS A 165 2.63 1.34 1.71
C LYS A 165 3.01 2.72 2.23
N SER A 166 3.35 2.84 3.51
CA SER A 166 3.83 4.09 4.09
C SER A 166 5.09 4.62 3.40
N ARG A 167 6.10 3.75 3.17
CA ARG A 167 7.33 4.10 2.44
C ARG A 167 7.07 4.43 0.97
N TYR A 168 6.14 3.72 0.34
CA TYR A 168 5.72 3.92 -1.04
C TYR A 168 5.11 5.31 -1.23
N ILE A 169 4.13 5.68 -0.40
CA ILE A 169 3.50 7.01 -0.43
C ILE A 169 4.53 8.12 -0.18
N ASN A 170 5.46 7.91 0.76
CA ASN A 170 6.57 8.83 1.00
C ASN A 170 7.43 9.07 -0.25
N ALA A 171 7.76 7.99 -0.96
CA ALA A 171 8.66 8.04 -2.11
C ALA A 171 7.98 8.66 -3.33
N ILE A 172 6.74 8.26 -3.65
CA ILE A 172 6.07 8.72 -4.88
C ILE A 172 5.69 10.20 -4.84
N PHE A 173 5.29 10.70 -3.67
CA PHE A 173 4.93 12.12 -3.48
C PHE A 173 6.12 12.96 -2.98
N GLY A 174 7.30 12.36 -2.76
CA GLY A 174 8.49 13.11 -2.34
C GLY A 174 8.38 13.72 -0.94
N LEU A 175 7.59 13.11 -0.06
CA LEU A 175 7.22 13.66 1.25
C LEU A 175 8.35 13.64 2.29
N GLN A 176 9.47 13.03 1.95
CA GLN A 176 10.68 12.98 2.80
C GLN A 176 11.33 14.35 2.98
N ARG A 177 11.00 15.32 2.12
CA ARG A 177 11.52 16.69 2.18
C ARG A 177 10.80 17.56 3.20
N ALA A 178 9.61 17.15 3.66
CA ALA A 178 8.82 17.91 4.60
C ALA A 178 9.44 17.84 6.00
N THR A 179 9.55 18.99 6.64
CA THR A 179 10.04 19.13 8.02
C THR A 179 8.91 19.08 9.04
N SER A 180 7.73 19.58 8.65
CA SER A 180 6.52 19.59 9.49
C SER A 180 5.38 18.79 8.86
N LEU A 181 4.38 18.43 9.66
CA LEU A 181 3.20 17.71 9.20
C LEU A 181 2.35 18.58 8.24
N GLU A 182 2.21 19.87 8.51
CA GLU A 182 1.46 20.79 7.64
C GLU A 182 2.14 20.95 6.28
N GLU A 183 3.47 21.08 6.26
CA GLU A 183 4.24 21.13 5.02
C GLU A 183 4.05 19.85 4.20
N ARG A 184 4.04 18.71 4.89
CA ARG A 184 3.83 17.40 4.29
C ARG A 184 2.45 17.26 3.65
N ASP A 185 1.40 17.67 4.38
CA ASP A 185 0.02 17.65 3.90
C ASP A 185 -0.15 18.57 2.67
N ASN A 186 0.48 19.75 2.71
CA ASN A 186 0.49 20.69 1.59
C ASN A 186 1.21 20.13 0.35
N ILE A 187 2.38 19.51 0.53
CA ILE A 187 3.11 18.87 -0.58
C ILE A 187 2.27 17.74 -1.18
N PHE A 188 1.67 16.90 -0.34
CA PHE A 188 0.82 15.80 -0.79
C PHE A 188 -0.38 16.29 -1.62
N LEU A 189 -1.16 17.24 -1.09
CA LEU A 189 -2.34 17.75 -1.79
C LEU A 189 -1.98 18.49 -3.07
N LYS A 190 -0.93 19.31 -3.03
CA LYS A 190 -0.45 20.05 -4.20
C LYS A 190 -0.05 19.11 -5.34
N THR A 191 0.79 18.11 -5.04
CA THR A 191 1.26 17.15 -6.03
C THR A 191 0.13 16.29 -6.60
N LEU A 192 -0.83 15.87 -5.75
CA LEU A 192 -2.00 15.12 -6.21
C LEU A 192 -2.87 15.96 -7.16
N CYS A 193 -3.11 17.23 -6.83
CA CYS A 193 -3.84 18.16 -7.69
C CYS A 193 -3.10 18.47 -9.01
N GLU A 194 -1.78 18.57 -8.98
CA GLU A 194 -0.96 18.74 -10.19
C GLU A 194 -1.11 17.53 -11.13
N ILE A 195 -1.05 16.32 -10.60
CA ILE A 195 -1.24 15.08 -11.38
C ILE A 195 -2.66 15.01 -11.94
N ALA A 196 -3.69 15.38 -11.16
CA ALA A 196 -5.08 15.33 -11.60
C ALA A 196 -5.37 16.26 -12.79
N LYS A 197 -4.69 17.42 -12.84
CA LYS A 197 -4.84 18.42 -13.91
C LYS A 197 -3.96 18.14 -15.14
N ASP A 198 -3.01 17.21 -15.03
CA ASP A 198 -2.08 16.92 -16.11
C ASP A 198 -2.78 16.15 -17.25
N THR A 199 -2.83 16.76 -18.43
CA THR A 199 -3.46 16.17 -19.62
C THR A 199 -2.75 14.93 -20.12
N THR A 200 -1.43 14.85 -19.90
CA THR A 200 -0.63 13.68 -20.25
C THR A 200 -0.87 12.52 -19.30
N TYR A 201 -1.43 12.78 -18.12
CA TYR A 201 -1.82 11.74 -17.16
C TYR A 201 -3.18 11.14 -17.48
N TYR A 202 -4.22 11.96 -17.63
CA TYR A 202 -5.59 11.45 -17.78
C TYR A 202 -5.88 10.88 -19.18
N LEU A 203 -5.09 11.23 -20.21
CA LEU A 203 -5.21 10.74 -21.58
C LEU A 203 -6.61 11.00 -22.16
N ASP A 204 -7.41 9.94 -22.33
CA ASP A 204 -8.78 9.98 -22.86
C ASP A 204 -9.86 10.19 -21.77
N LEU A 205 -9.48 10.17 -20.50
CA LEU A 205 -10.41 10.31 -19.38
C LEU A 205 -10.57 11.77 -18.95
N SER A 206 -11.64 12.06 -18.22
CA SER A 206 -11.80 13.35 -17.56
C SER A 206 -11.04 13.44 -16.23
N GLU A 207 -10.68 14.66 -15.81
CA GLU A 207 -10.08 14.93 -14.49
C GLU A 207 -10.92 14.32 -13.36
N THR A 208 -12.25 14.46 -13.44
CA THR A 208 -13.18 13.95 -12.43
C THR A 208 -13.19 12.43 -12.36
N GLU A 209 -13.12 11.74 -13.51
CA GLU A 209 -13.04 10.28 -13.55
C GLU A 209 -11.72 9.78 -12.98
N VAL A 210 -10.60 10.42 -13.30
CA VAL A 210 -9.29 10.03 -12.80
C VAL A 210 -9.19 10.25 -11.30
N LEU A 211 -9.69 11.38 -10.80
CA LEU A 211 -9.79 11.65 -9.37
C LEU A 211 -10.65 10.62 -8.66
N LYS A 212 -11.89 10.42 -9.15
CA LYS A 212 -12.86 9.53 -8.54
C LYS A 212 -12.38 8.08 -8.52
N ASN A 213 -11.89 7.58 -9.66
CA ASN A 213 -11.60 6.17 -9.85
C ASN A 213 -10.18 5.79 -9.40
N TYR A 214 -9.18 6.67 -9.53
CA TYR A 214 -7.77 6.29 -9.35
C TYR A 214 -7.03 7.08 -8.28
N LEU A 215 -7.12 8.41 -8.26
CA LEU A 215 -6.29 9.21 -7.35
C LEU A 215 -6.89 9.30 -5.93
N SER A 216 -8.21 9.21 -5.78
CA SER A 216 -8.92 9.27 -4.50
C SER A 216 -8.36 8.32 -3.44
N ARG A 217 -7.92 7.13 -3.85
CA ARG A 217 -7.32 6.14 -2.93
C ARG A 217 -6.04 6.63 -2.26
N TYR A 218 -5.25 7.51 -2.90
CA TYR A 218 -4.04 8.03 -2.29
C TYR A 218 -4.38 8.98 -1.15
N VAL A 219 -5.51 9.69 -1.26
CA VAL A 219 -6.07 10.50 -0.17
C VAL A 219 -6.43 9.58 1.01
N TRP A 220 -7.10 8.45 0.74
CA TRP A 220 -7.46 7.46 1.75
C TRP A 220 -6.20 6.84 2.38
N PHE A 221 -5.21 6.47 1.57
CA PHE A 221 -3.93 5.95 2.09
C PHE A 221 -3.19 6.97 2.94
N TYR A 222 -3.14 8.22 2.50
CA TYR A 222 -2.37 9.26 3.17
C TYR A 222 -3.01 9.71 4.49
N PHE A 223 -4.32 9.97 4.51
CA PHE A 223 -5.01 10.50 5.69
C PHE A 223 -5.53 9.44 6.64
N ASP A 224 -6.09 8.34 6.11
CA ASP A 224 -6.80 7.35 6.93
C ASP A 224 -5.98 6.11 7.23
N ALA A 225 -5.31 5.56 6.20
CA ALA A 225 -4.63 4.28 6.36
C ALA A 225 -3.27 4.45 7.05
N ILE A 226 -2.47 5.44 6.68
CA ILE A 226 -1.16 5.61 7.27
C ILE A 226 -1.29 6.47 8.53
N THR A 227 -0.99 5.87 9.68
CA THR A 227 -1.01 6.50 11.00
C THR A 227 0.15 7.50 11.19
N TRP A 228 0.31 8.46 10.28
CA TRP A 228 1.10 9.67 10.55
C TRP A 228 0.50 10.42 11.76
N ARG A 229 -0.80 10.24 11.96
CA ARG A 229 -1.61 10.78 13.05
C ARG A 229 -2.05 9.62 13.95
N ARG A 230 -1.43 9.50 15.14
CA ARG A 230 -1.84 8.76 16.36
C ARG A 230 -1.36 7.31 16.53
N ALA A 231 -0.77 7.06 17.70
CA ALA A 231 -0.74 5.74 18.33
C ALA A 231 -2.20 5.23 18.49
N PRO A 232 -2.47 3.92 18.29
CA PRO A 232 -3.83 3.38 18.38
C PRO A 232 -4.54 3.80 19.68
N ARG A 233 -5.87 4.00 19.67
CA ARG A 233 -6.65 4.41 20.87
C ARG A 233 -6.41 3.53 22.10
N ILE A 234 -6.08 2.25 21.88
CA ILE A 234 -5.67 1.32 22.94
C ILE A 234 -4.43 1.83 23.67
N TYR A 235 -3.46 2.41 22.95
CA TYR A 235 -2.29 3.05 23.55
C TYR A 235 -2.63 4.36 24.25
N GLN A 236 -3.65 5.13 23.85
CA GLN A 236 -4.06 6.33 24.59
C GLN A 236 -4.66 5.99 25.96
N HIS A 237 -5.49 4.95 26.04
CA HIS A 237 -6.03 4.47 27.32
C HIS A 237 -4.97 3.74 28.17
N MET A 238 -4.11 2.93 27.53
CA MET A 238 -2.98 2.32 28.23
C MET A 238 -2.00 3.37 28.73
N GLU A 239 -1.74 4.44 27.97
CA GLU A 239 -0.87 5.56 28.35
C GLU A 239 -1.46 6.31 29.56
N VAL A 240 -2.76 6.63 29.57
CA VAL A 240 -3.38 7.26 30.76
C VAL A 240 -3.30 6.33 31.99
N SER A 241 -3.65 5.04 31.85
CA SER A 241 -3.58 4.09 32.98
C SER A 241 -2.16 3.87 33.47
N LEU A 242 -1.18 3.80 32.57
CA LEU A 242 0.22 3.59 32.88
C LEU A 242 0.82 4.81 33.58
N TYR A 243 0.47 6.03 33.14
CA TYR A 243 0.89 7.26 33.81
C TYR A 243 0.27 7.38 35.20
N GLN A 244 -1.01 7.01 35.38
CA GLN A 244 -1.67 7.02 36.68
C GLN A 244 -1.09 5.99 37.64
N GLU A 245 -0.91 4.74 37.19
CA GLU A 245 -0.32 3.68 38.01
C GLU A 245 1.13 4.01 38.38
N LEU A 246 1.94 4.46 37.42
CA LEU A 246 3.32 4.83 37.69
C LEU A 246 3.41 6.04 38.63
N ALA A 247 2.57 7.06 38.46
CA ALA A 247 2.49 8.21 39.36
C ALA A 247 2.15 7.78 40.80
N PHE A 248 1.18 6.87 40.95
CA PHE A 248 0.80 6.29 42.23
C PHE A 248 1.99 5.58 42.91
N TYR A 249 2.67 4.67 42.19
CA TYR A 249 3.80 3.93 42.76
C TYR A 249 5.03 4.79 43.03
N LEU A 250 5.29 5.81 42.20
CA LEU A 250 6.40 6.75 42.39
C LEU A 250 6.09 7.85 43.42
N GLY A 251 4.84 7.99 43.85
CA GLY A 251 4.42 9.02 44.82
C GLY A 251 4.49 10.43 44.26
N VAL A 252 4.28 10.60 42.95
CA VAL A 252 4.32 11.91 42.26
C VAL A 252 3.03 12.15 41.50
N SER A 253 2.75 13.39 41.10
CA SER A 253 1.60 13.67 40.23
C SER A 253 1.90 13.27 38.77
N VAL A 254 0.84 12.99 38.01
CA VAL A 254 0.93 12.73 36.57
C VAL A 254 1.57 13.91 35.82
N GLU A 255 1.29 15.14 36.25
CA GLU A 255 1.87 16.36 35.69
C GLU A 255 3.39 16.44 35.89
N VAL A 256 3.89 16.02 37.07
CA VAL A 256 5.33 15.92 37.31
C VAL A 256 5.96 14.94 36.34
N LEU A 257 5.33 13.78 36.11
CA LEU A 257 5.82 12.86 35.09
C LEU A 257 5.82 13.52 33.72
N ILE A 258 4.73 14.14 33.25
CA ILE A 258 4.58 14.81 31.93
C ILE A 258 5.61 15.93 31.69
N ASN A 259 5.98 16.67 32.72
CA ASN A 259 6.89 17.80 32.57
C ASN A 259 8.37 17.46 32.85
N SER A 260 8.65 16.27 33.38
CA SER A 260 10.02 15.85 33.71
C SER A 260 10.78 15.28 32.51
N SER A 261 12.09 15.51 32.50
CA SER A 261 13.03 14.88 31.59
C SER A 261 13.32 13.41 31.99
N LYS A 262 13.82 12.59 31.04
CA LYS A 262 14.19 11.18 31.30
C LYS A 262 15.13 11.01 32.50
N LYS A 263 16.06 11.95 32.69
CA LYS A 263 17.03 11.92 33.81
C LYS A 263 16.35 12.13 35.16
N GLU A 264 15.39 13.04 35.24
CA GLU A 264 14.65 13.35 36.46
C GLU A 264 13.73 12.19 36.85
N VAL A 265 13.00 11.62 35.89
CA VAL A 265 12.13 10.46 36.18
C VAL A 265 12.95 9.25 36.64
N LEU A 266 14.10 8.98 36.01
CA LEU A 266 14.99 7.89 36.45
C LEU A 266 15.56 8.12 37.85
N LYS A 267 15.77 9.37 38.27
CA LYS A 267 16.21 9.70 39.63
C LYS A 267 15.14 9.35 40.66
N ILE A 268 13.88 9.76 40.40
CA ILE A 268 12.72 9.45 41.25
C ILE A 268 12.52 7.93 41.33
N PHE A 269 12.58 7.24 40.19
CA PHE A 269 12.48 5.78 40.14
C PHE A 269 13.55 5.08 40.97
N ARG A 270 14.83 5.50 40.88
CA ARG A 270 15.92 4.90 41.67
C ARG A 270 15.72 5.08 43.18
N GLN A 271 15.25 6.26 43.60
CA GLN A 271 14.91 6.51 45.00
C GLN A 271 13.82 5.53 45.46
N LYS A 272 12.78 5.36 44.65
CA LYS A 272 11.66 4.49 45.00
C LYS A 272 12.02 2.99 45.00
N ILE A 273 12.84 2.56 44.05
CA ILE A 273 13.36 1.19 43.97
C ILE A 273 14.24 0.84 45.17
N PHE A 274 14.98 1.80 45.70
CA PHE A 274 15.82 1.61 46.89
C PHE A 274 14.99 1.44 48.18
N GLU A 275 13.80 2.04 48.24
CA GLU A 275 12.85 1.87 49.34
C GLU A 275 12.14 0.51 49.29
N ILE A 276 11.71 0.07 48.10
CA ILE A 276 10.89 -1.14 47.90
C ILE A 276 11.77 -2.40 47.71
N HIS A 277 13.10 -2.28 47.79
CA HIS A 277 14.00 -3.41 47.51
C HIS A 277 13.74 -4.61 48.46
N PRO A 278 13.58 -5.84 47.94
CA PRO A 278 13.27 -7.03 48.74
C PRO A 278 14.28 -7.29 49.87
N ASP A 279 15.56 -7.08 49.59
CA ASP A 279 16.65 -7.22 50.57
C ASP A 279 16.55 -6.26 51.78
N ARG A 280 15.63 -5.30 51.74
CA ARG A 280 15.37 -4.33 52.82
C ARG A 280 14.01 -4.51 53.48
N GLY A 281 13.36 -5.65 53.23
CA GLY A 281 12.03 -5.96 53.76
C GLY A 281 10.88 -5.44 52.89
N GLY A 282 11.15 -5.01 51.66
CA GLY A 282 10.12 -4.61 50.69
C GLY A 282 9.43 -5.80 50.02
N SER A 283 8.24 -5.56 49.44
CA SER A 283 7.50 -6.58 48.70
C SER A 283 8.16 -6.89 47.34
N HIS A 284 8.51 -8.15 47.12
CA HIS A 284 9.07 -8.61 45.85
C HIS A 284 8.11 -8.39 44.67
N GLU A 285 6.81 -8.56 44.89
CA GLU A 285 5.81 -8.36 43.84
C GLU A 285 5.70 -6.89 43.44
N GLU A 286 5.73 -5.98 44.41
CA GLU A 286 5.71 -4.53 44.15
C GLU A 286 6.96 -4.09 43.39
N PHE A 287 8.13 -4.60 43.78
CA PHE A 287 9.39 -4.33 43.09
C PHE A 287 9.35 -4.71 41.61
N VAL A 288 8.87 -5.91 41.29
CA VAL A 288 8.76 -6.41 39.90
C VAL A 288 7.74 -5.57 39.12
N LYS A 289 6.61 -5.22 39.73
CA LYS A 289 5.55 -4.45 39.08
C LYS A 289 5.99 -3.03 38.73
N VAL A 290 6.63 -2.33 39.67
CA VAL A 290 7.14 -0.96 39.45
C VAL A 290 8.23 -0.92 38.39
N ARG A 291 9.12 -1.92 38.35
CA ARG A 291 10.14 -2.05 37.32
C ARG A 291 9.52 -2.23 35.93
N LYS A 292 8.53 -3.12 35.80
CA LYS A 292 7.84 -3.36 34.53
C LYS A 292 7.11 -2.11 34.03
N LEU A 293 6.38 -1.42 34.91
CA LEU A 293 5.71 -0.16 34.59
C LEU A 293 6.70 0.92 34.11
N MET A 294 7.87 1.01 34.75
CA MET A 294 8.90 1.98 34.34
C MET A 294 9.55 1.62 32.99
N GLU A 295 9.82 0.34 32.74
CA GLU A 295 10.33 -0.12 31.43
C GLU A 295 9.34 0.20 30.31
N ASP A 296 8.05 -0.04 30.54
CA ASP A 296 7.00 0.26 29.57
C ASP A 296 6.81 1.77 29.38
N PHE A 297 6.90 2.57 30.45
CA PHE A 297 6.87 4.04 30.39
C PHE A 297 8.01 4.62 29.58
N ILE A 298 9.26 4.17 29.80
CA ILE A 298 10.41 4.67 29.06
C ILE A 298 10.23 4.38 27.57
N LYS A 299 9.87 3.13 27.21
CA LYS A 299 9.67 2.73 25.81
C LYS A 299 8.58 3.55 25.11
N LEU A 300 7.55 3.93 25.85
CA LEU A 300 6.42 4.65 25.30
C LEU A 300 6.71 6.14 25.09
N ARG A 301 7.50 6.75 25.99
CA ARG A 301 7.69 8.20 26.03
C ARG A 301 9.01 8.71 25.46
N PHE A 302 10.10 7.95 25.55
CA PHE A 302 11.45 8.40 25.20
C PHE A 302 12.16 7.44 24.26
#